data_AF-A0A1I5CZE1-F1
#
_entry.id   AF-A0A1I5CZE1-F1
#
_cell.length_a   1.000
_cell.length_b   1.000
_cell.length_c   1.000
_cell.angle_alpha   90.00
_cell.angle_beta   90.00
_cell.angle_gamma   90.00
#
_symmetry.space_group_name_H-M   'P 1'
#
loop_
_entity.id
_entity.type
_entity.pdbx_description
1 polymer ?
#
loop_
_entity_poly.entity_id
_entity_poly.type
_entity_poly.pdbx_seq_one_letter_code
_entity_poly.pdbx_strand_id
1 'polypeptide(L)'
;MQLIACPWCGPREEVEFSYGGQAHVPYPDDPGALSDEEWAHYVFFRANPKGRFAERWKHSAGCRRWFNAIRDTATYRFERVYRLDDPKPVIP
;
A
#
# COMPACT_ATOMS: atom_id res chain seq x y z
N MET A 1 5.08 8.15 16.62
CA MET A 1 5.93 8.17 15.41
C MET A 1 6.24 6.72 15.05
N GLN A 2 5.71 6.21 13.94
CA GLN A 2 6.04 4.87 13.46
C GLN A 2 7.40 4.82 12.80
N LEU A 3 8.07 3.68 12.90
CA LEU A 3 9.33 3.40 12.20
C LEU A 3 9.05 2.45 11.04
N ILE A 4 9.21 2.94 9.81
CA ILE A 4 8.90 2.20 8.58
C ILE A 4 10.21 1.73 7.92
N ALA A 5 10.35 0.42 7.72
CA ALA A 5 11.56 -0.18 7.15
C ALA A 5 11.57 -0.12 5.61
N CYS A 6 12.02 1.00 5.04
CA CYS A 6 12.17 1.14 3.60
C CYS A 6 13.08 0.04 3.02
N PRO A 7 12.66 -0.72 1.98
CA PRO A 7 13.44 -1.83 1.41
C PRO A 7 14.83 -1.46 0.85
N TRP A 8 15.10 -0.16 0.73
CA TRP A 8 16.35 0.37 0.18
C TRP A 8 17.10 1.28 1.15
N CYS A 9 16.41 1.95 2.08
CA CYS A 9 17.01 2.94 2.98
C CYS A 9 17.02 2.50 4.45
N GLY A 10 16.46 1.35 4.78
CA GLY A 10 16.32 0.86 6.15
C GLY A 10 15.21 1.56 6.94
N PRO A 11 15.19 1.40 8.27
CA PRO A 11 14.21 2.02 9.16
C PRO A 11 14.28 3.55 9.14
N ARG A 12 13.14 4.22 8.94
CA ARG A 12 12.99 5.67 8.91
C ARG A 12 11.68 6.10 9.55
N GLU A 13 11.60 7.35 10.00
CA GLU A 13 10.41 7.91 10.62
C GLU A 13 9.26 8.06 9.62
N GLU A 14 8.02 7.81 10.06
CA GLU A 14 6.82 7.83 9.21
C GLU A 14 6.63 9.14 8.42
N VAL A 15 7.10 10.26 8.97
CA VAL A 15 7.00 11.60 8.34
C VAL A 15 7.82 11.71 7.05
N GLU A 16 8.79 10.82 6.83
CA GLU A 16 9.52 10.74 5.56
C GLU A 16 8.69 10.12 4.42
N PHE A 17 7.53 9.54 4.72
CA PHE A 17 6.74 8.74 3.79
C PHE A 17 5.39 9.38 3.46
N SER A 18 4.93 9.14 2.24
CA SER A 18 3.55 9.40 1.84
C SER A 18 2.77 8.09 1.81
N TYR A 19 1.58 8.11 2.38
CA TYR A 19 0.67 6.98 2.39
C TYR A 19 -0.06 6.83 1.05
N GLY A 20 -0.19 5.60 0.54
CA GLY A 20 -0.81 5.31 -0.76
C GLY A 20 -2.05 4.42 -0.70
N GLY A 21 -2.60 4.18 0.48
CA GLY A 21 -3.81 3.36 0.66
C GLY A 21 -3.58 1.88 0.33
N GLN A 22 -4.65 1.20 -0.07
CA GLN A 22 -4.67 -0.24 -0.36
C GLN A 22 -3.63 -0.64 -1.43
N ALA A 23 -2.91 -1.73 -1.18
CA ALA A 23 -2.05 -2.37 -2.17
C ALA A 23 -2.83 -3.30 -3.10
N HIS A 24 -2.22 -3.64 -4.25
CA HIS A 24 -2.75 -4.60 -5.22
C HIS A 24 -4.09 -4.21 -5.87
N VAL A 25 -4.33 -2.92 -6.06
CA VAL A 25 -5.38 -2.41 -6.94
C VAL A 25 -4.71 -1.92 -8.22
N PRO A 26 -4.56 -2.78 -9.25
CA PRO A 26 -3.98 -2.37 -10.53
C PRO A 26 -4.91 -1.42 -11.27
N TYR A 27 -4.35 -0.61 -12.16
CA TYR A 27 -5.14 0.11 -13.15
C TYR A 27 -5.82 -0.91 -14.08
N PRO A 28 -7.09 -0.70 -14.49
CA PRO A 28 -7.74 -1.59 -15.45
C PRO A 28 -6.98 -1.61 -16.78
N ASP A 29 -6.81 -2.79 -17.39
CA ASP A 29 -6.07 -2.93 -18.65
C ASP A 29 -6.81 -2.24 -19.82
N ASP A 30 -8.14 -2.27 -19.81
CA ASP A 30 -9.00 -1.54 -20.75
C ASP A 30 -10.12 -0.79 -20.01
N PRO A 31 -9.88 0.45 -19.57
CA PRO A 31 -10.88 1.28 -18.90
C PRO A 31 -12.10 1.61 -19.77
N GLY A 32 -11.95 1.61 -21.10
CA GLY A 32 -13.04 1.95 -22.02
C GLY A 32 -14.08 0.84 -22.15
N ALA A 33 -13.72 -0.38 -21.77
CA ALA A 33 -14.62 -1.54 -21.74
C ALA A 33 -15.42 -1.66 -20.43
N LEU A 34 -15.11 -0.87 -19.41
CA LEU A 34 -15.80 -0.92 -18.11
C LEU A 34 -17.13 -0.17 -18.17
N SER A 35 -18.11 -0.68 -17.42
CA SER A 35 -19.29 0.11 -17.06
C SER A 35 -18.92 1.26 -16.12
N ASP A 36 -19.77 2.30 -16.07
CA ASP A 36 -19.61 3.41 -15.13
C ASP A 36 -19.52 2.94 -13.66
N GLU A 37 -20.23 1.86 -13.31
CA GLU A 37 -20.20 1.26 -11.97
C GLU A 37 -18.83 0.63 -11.67
N GLU A 38 -18.30 -0.20 -12.58
CA GLU A 38 -16.97 -0.81 -12.42
C GLU A 38 -15.88 0.26 -12.39
N TRP A 39 -15.99 1.30 -13.22
CA TRP A 39 -15.08 2.43 -13.20
C TRP A 39 -15.18 3.21 -11.89
N ALA A 40 -16.38 3.49 -11.39
CA ALA A 40 -16.59 4.14 -10.10
C ALA A 40 -15.98 3.32 -8.95
N HIS A 41 -16.10 1.98 -8.99
CA HIS A 41 -15.43 1.09 -8.06
C HIS A 41 -13.90 1.26 -8.12
N TYR A 42 -13.31 1.29 -9.31
CA TYR A 42 -11.87 1.53 -9.45
C TYR A 42 -11.43 2.93 -8.96
N VAL A 43 -12.19 3.98 -9.24
CA VAL A 43 -11.80 5.35 -8.89
C VAL A 43 -12.01 5.64 -7.41
N PHE A 44 -13.12 5.20 -6.83
CA PHE A 44 -13.55 5.65 -5.50
C PHE A 44 -13.50 4.58 -4.40
N PHE A 45 -13.52 3.29 -4.72
CA PHE A 45 -13.66 2.24 -3.69
C PHE A 45 -12.33 1.59 -3.34
N ARG A 46 -12.00 1.55 -2.05
CA ARG A 46 -10.86 0.80 -1.50
C ARG A 46 -11.30 0.06 -0.24
N ALA A 47 -10.66 -1.08 0.03
CA ALA A 47 -10.87 -1.80 1.28
C ALA A 47 -10.38 -0.96 2.47
N ASN A 48 -11.14 -1.02 3.56
CA ASN A 48 -10.81 -0.35 4.83
C ASN A 48 -10.97 -1.32 6.02
N PRO A 49 -10.16 -2.40 6.08
CA PRO A 49 -10.28 -3.38 7.15
C PRO A 49 -9.75 -2.83 8.47
N LYS A 50 -10.40 -3.23 9.57
CA LYS A 50 -9.85 -3.12 10.92
C LYS A 50 -8.99 -4.36 11.19
N GLY A 51 -7.68 -4.17 11.37
CA GLY A 51 -6.72 -5.26 11.53
C GLY A 51 -5.69 -5.28 10.41
N ARG A 52 -5.20 -6.47 10.02
CA ARG A 52 -4.17 -6.61 8.98
C ARG A 52 -4.61 -6.00 7.65
N PHE A 53 -3.78 -5.11 7.12
CA PHE A 53 -4.04 -4.43 5.86
C PHE A 53 -2.80 -4.42 4.96
N ALA A 54 -2.97 -4.89 3.73
CA ALA A 54 -1.99 -4.70 2.66
C ALA A 54 -2.12 -3.29 2.10
N GLU A 55 -1.11 -2.47 2.35
CA GLU A 55 -1.09 -1.04 2.03
C GLU A 55 0.20 -0.62 1.31
N ARG A 56 0.21 0.59 0.75
CA ARG A 56 1.32 1.15 -0.02
C ARG A 56 1.93 2.36 0.68
N TRP A 57 3.24 2.47 0.57
CA TRP A 57 4.01 3.60 1.07
C TRP A 57 5.02 4.07 0.02
N LYS A 58 5.22 5.39 -0.05
CA LYS A 58 6.28 6.00 -0.85
C LYS A 58 7.26 6.69 0.08
N HIS A 59 8.56 6.40 -0.06
CA HIS A 59 9.60 7.08 0.72
C HIS A 59 9.90 8.47 0.15
N SER A 60 8.93 9.39 0.26
CA SER A 60 8.90 10.68 -0.42
C SER A 60 10.06 11.61 -0.08
N ALA A 61 10.55 11.59 1.16
CA ALA A 61 11.70 12.38 1.60
C ALA A 61 13.05 11.66 1.45
N GLY A 62 13.07 10.44 0.89
CA GLY A 62 14.27 9.62 0.70
C GLY A 62 14.40 9.11 -0.73
N CYS A 63 14.38 7.78 -0.92
CA CYS A 63 14.61 7.18 -2.24
C CYS A 63 13.48 7.43 -3.27
N ARG A 64 12.34 7.98 -2.85
CA ARG A 64 11.14 8.27 -3.66
C ARG A 64 10.48 7.05 -4.30
N ARG A 65 10.86 5.84 -3.89
CA ARG A 65 10.30 4.58 -4.38
C ARG A 65 9.04 4.18 -3.62
N TRP A 66 8.16 3.50 -4.34
CA TRP A 66 6.97 2.85 -3.79
C TRP A 66 7.28 1.43 -3.32
N PHE A 67 6.66 1.01 -2.24
CA PHE A 67 6.68 -0.35 -1.72
C PHE A 67 5.38 -0.66 -1.01
N ASN A 68 5.19 -1.92 -0.65
CA ASN A 68 4.01 -2.39 0.07
C ASN A 68 4.36 -2.79 1.50
N ALA A 69 3.36 -2.78 2.37
CA ALA A 69 3.46 -3.25 3.75
C ALA A 69 2.21 -4.03 4.16
N ILE A 70 2.37 -4.92 5.14
CA ILE A 70 1.26 -5.43 5.95
C ILE A 70 1.35 -4.73 7.29
N ARG A 71 0.34 -3.92 7.62
CA ARG A 71 0.23 -3.24 8.91
C ARG A 71 -1.11 -3.57 9.54
N ASP A 72 -1.12 -3.80 10.84
CA ASP A 72 -2.37 -3.87 11.60
C ASP A 72 -2.90 -2.45 11.82
N THR A 73 -4.07 -2.12 11.25
CA THR A 73 -4.66 -0.76 11.32
C THR A 73 -5.24 -0.41 12.69
N ALA A 74 -5.38 -1.37 13.61
CA ALA A 74 -5.84 -1.12 14.97
C ALA A 74 -4.68 -0.83 15.94
N THR A 75 -3.51 -1.46 15.73
CA THR A 75 -2.33 -1.33 16.61
C THR A 75 -1.17 -0.57 15.98
N TYR A 76 -1.22 -0.35 14.66
CA TYR A 76 -0.20 0.25 13.82
C TYR A 76 1.11 -0.53 13.69
N ARG A 77 1.16 -1.77 14.19
CA ARG A 77 2.33 -2.64 14.04
C ARG A 77 2.51 -3.06 12.58
N PHE A 78 3.69 -2.78 12.04
CA PHE A 78 4.12 -3.33 10.76
C PHE A 78 4.54 -4.79 10.94
N GLU A 79 3.92 -5.69 10.21
CA GLU A 79 4.24 -7.12 10.24
C GLU A 79 5.16 -7.53 9.08
N ARG A 80 5.07 -6.83 7.95
CA ARG A 80 5.91 -7.09 6.78
C ARG A 80 6.08 -5.84 5.92
N VAL A 81 7.23 -5.72 5.29
CA VAL A 81 7.49 -4.78 4.19
C VAL A 81 8.04 -5.58 3.01
N TYR A 82 7.62 -5.24 1.79
CA TYR A 82 8.00 -5.94 0.56
C TYR A 82 7.90 -4.98 -0.64
N ARG A 83 8.65 -5.29 -1.69
CA ARG A 83 8.70 -4.48 -2.91
C ARG A 83 7.44 -4.72 -3.76
N LEU A 84 7.27 -3.89 -4.80
CA LEU A 84 6.13 -4.00 -5.72
C LEU A 84 6.19 -5.26 -6.58
N ASP A 85 7.41 -5.73 -6.88
CA ASP A 85 7.74 -6.90 -7.68
C ASP A 85 7.82 -8.21 -6.88
N ASP A 86 7.76 -8.12 -5.54
CA ASP A 86 7.69 -9.31 -4.70
C ASP A 86 6.33 -10.02 -4.85
N PRO A 87 6.28 -11.36 -4.73
CA PRO A 87 5.02 -12.09 -4.75
C PRO A 87 4.02 -11.55 -3.72
N LYS A 88 2.77 -11.38 -4.13
CA LYS A 88 1.69 -10.92 -3.25
C LYS A 88 1.59 -11.86 -2.03
N PRO A 89 1.73 -11.35 -0.80
CA PRO A 89 1.65 -12.19 0.39
C PRO A 89 0.22 -12.68 0.60
N VAL A 90 0.09 -13.93 1.07
CA VAL A 90 -1.16 -14.45 1.61
C VAL A 90 -1.35 -13.83 2.99
N ILE A 91 -2.42 -13.06 3.16
CA ILE A 91 -2.81 -12.50 4.46
C ILE A 91 -3.86 -13.45 5.04
N PRO A 92 -3.57 -14.14 6.17
CA PRO A 92 -4.56 -14.94 6.87
C PRO A 92 -5.67 -14.07 7.47
#